data_AF-A0A158PLP4-F1
#
_entry.id   AF-A0A158PLP4-F1
#
_cell.length_a   1.000
_cell.length_b   1.000
_cell.length_c   1.000
_cell.angle_alpha   90.00
_cell.angle_beta   90.00
_cell.angle_gamma   90.00
#
_symmetry.space_group_name_H-M   'P 1'
#
loop_
_entity.id
_entity.type
_entity.pdbx_description
1 polymer ?
#
loop_
_entity_poly.entity_id
_entity_poly.type
_entity_poly.pdbx_seq_one_letter_code
_entity_poly.pdbx_strand_id
1 'polypeptide(L)'
;MEERIKPVLTLNDRAGLRLISGASKPCSLSLSSSWTGSTSSEWFDYLLAGWDAVVERLKIETIGFDILVEGQCFIDGPKEENTLSVLSMSYKMASDTRNNAKEAFQAAFRKDFQAFHPCEELTSICANAERFIGKRGEKSIYLTQVLGSENMTVRLDYFPLRSRLVNIPHIAVFDMLNSGENARAYGCSTKPVDNVAARCWIAGACGAHVSGWTDTMVTLINDIRPVFLGDNLIYHASSSNGICMEFL
;
A
#
# COMPACT_ATOMS: atom_id res chain seq x y z
N MET A 1 -9.05 -6.49 13.48
CA MET A 1 -8.92 -7.33 12.26
C MET A 1 -7.73 -6.78 11.52
N GLU A 2 -6.72 -7.59 11.21
CA GLU A 2 -5.52 -7.08 10.54
C GLU A 2 -5.75 -7.15 9.02
N GLU A 3 -5.97 -6.00 8.41
CA GLU A 3 -6.22 -5.89 6.97
C GLU A 3 -4.90 -6.02 6.22
N ARG A 4 -4.69 -7.15 5.55
CA ARG A 4 -3.49 -7.41 4.75
C ARG A 4 -3.89 -8.06 3.43
N ILE A 5 -3.35 -7.51 2.34
CA ILE A 5 -3.36 -8.16 1.03
C ILE A 5 -2.27 -9.24 1.05
N LYS A 6 -2.64 -10.48 0.75
CA LYS A 6 -1.75 -11.63 0.67
C LYS A 6 -1.77 -12.20 -0.75
N PRO A 7 -0.84 -11.78 -1.62
CA PRO A 7 -0.70 -12.42 -2.92
C PRO A 7 -0.02 -13.79 -2.77
N VAL A 8 -0.66 -14.82 -3.29
CA VAL A 8 -0.09 -16.14 -3.51
C VAL A 8 0.22 -16.26 -4.99
N LEU A 9 1.50 -16.44 -5.32
CA LEU A 9 1.99 -16.52 -6.69
C LEU A 9 2.47 -17.94 -6.99
N THR A 10 2.20 -18.41 -8.20
CA THR A 10 2.77 -19.65 -8.73
C THR A 10 3.17 -19.42 -10.18
N LEU A 11 4.42 -19.74 -10.53
CA LEU A 11 4.89 -19.66 -11.90
C LEU A 11 4.10 -20.66 -12.76
N ASN A 12 3.78 -20.26 -14.00
CA ASN A 12 3.14 -21.14 -14.95
C ASN A 12 3.97 -21.22 -16.24
N ASP A 13 3.81 -22.31 -17.00
CA ASP A 13 4.49 -22.50 -18.29
C ASP A 13 3.76 -21.80 -19.44
N ARG A 14 2.74 -20.99 -19.14
CA ARG A 14 1.91 -20.30 -20.13
C ARG A 14 2.50 -18.92 -20.39
N ALA A 15 2.36 -18.40 -21.60
CA ALA A 15 2.62 -16.99 -21.88
C ALA A 15 1.44 -16.11 -21.42
N GLY A 16 0.97 -16.28 -20.18
CA GLY A 16 -0.21 -15.59 -19.69
C GLY A 16 -0.27 -15.46 -18.18
N LEU A 17 -1.07 -14.49 -17.73
CA LEU A 17 -1.32 -14.17 -16.34
C LEU A 17 -2.75 -14.57 -15.99
N ARG A 18 -2.92 -15.30 -14.88
CA ARG A 18 -4.26 -15.57 -14.33
C ARG A 18 -4.36 -14.93 -12.97
N LEU A 19 -5.32 -14.03 -12.80
CA LEU A 19 -5.50 -13.27 -11.57
C LEU A 19 -6.84 -13.64 -10.96
N ILE A 20 -6.82 -14.11 -9.71
CA ILE A 20 -8.00 -14.50 -8.95
C ILE A 20 -8.04 -13.65 -7.70
N SER A 21 -9.14 -12.96 -7.45
CA SER A 21 -9.39 -12.22 -6.21
C SER A 21 -10.60 -12.84 -5.52
N GLY A 22 -10.56 -12.96 -4.19
CA GLY A 22 -11.70 -13.47 -3.42
C GLY A 22 -12.97 -12.62 -3.56
N ALA A 23 -12.84 -11.36 -3.95
CA ALA A 23 -13.93 -10.39 -4.05
C ALA A 23 -14.31 -10.02 -5.50
N SER A 24 -13.63 -10.56 -6.51
CA SER A 24 -13.83 -10.14 -7.90
C SER A 24 -13.79 -11.29 -8.89
N LYS A 25 -14.31 -11.06 -10.10
CA LYS A 25 -14.28 -12.07 -11.16
C LYS A 25 -12.82 -12.37 -11.54
N PRO A 26 -12.46 -13.65 -11.76
CA PRO A 26 -11.16 -14.02 -12.29
C PRO A 26 -10.84 -13.30 -13.60
N CYS A 27 -9.60 -12.85 -13.75
CA CYS A 27 -9.08 -12.21 -14.94
C CYS A 27 -7.99 -13.08 -15.56
N SER A 28 -7.88 -13.08 -16.89
CA SER A 28 -6.82 -13.79 -17.62
C SER A 28 -6.29 -12.90 -18.73
N LEU A 29 -4.97 -12.73 -18.78
CA LEU A 29 -4.28 -11.81 -19.67
C LEU A 29 -3.17 -12.57 -20.42
N SER A 30 -2.96 -12.26 -21.69
CA SER A 30 -1.82 -12.80 -22.44
C SER A 30 -0.60 -11.90 -22.24
N LEU A 31 0.57 -12.48 -21.99
CA LEU A 31 1.84 -11.76 -21.93
C LEU A 31 2.36 -11.35 -23.32
N SER A 32 1.80 -11.93 -24.38
CA SER A 32 2.23 -11.67 -25.76
C SER A 32 1.89 -10.24 -26.23
N SER A 33 0.96 -9.57 -25.56
CA SER A 33 0.71 -8.14 -25.74
C SER A 33 1.49 -7.39 -24.67
N SER A 34 2.42 -6.54 -25.08
CA SER A 34 3.04 -5.55 -24.19
C SER A 34 1.91 -4.72 -23.57
N TRP A 35 1.62 -4.95 -22.29
CA TRP A 35 0.71 -4.06 -21.56
C TRP A 35 1.40 -2.70 -21.49
N THR A 36 0.70 -1.64 -21.89
CA THR A 36 1.27 -0.28 -21.97
C THR A 36 0.72 0.62 -20.88
N GLY A 37 0.21 0.02 -19.80
CA GLY A 37 -0.55 0.72 -18.79
C GLY A 37 -2.06 0.80 -19.07
N SER A 38 -2.77 1.43 -18.13
CA SER A 38 -4.22 1.62 -18.17
C SER A 38 -4.59 3.04 -17.72
N THR A 39 -5.58 3.64 -18.38
CA THR A 39 -6.17 4.93 -17.98
C THR A 39 -7.47 4.76 -17.18
N SER A 40 -8.01 3.54 -17.12
CA SER A 40 -9.20 3.17 -16.34
C SER A 40 -8.80 2.03 -15.40
N SER A 41 -8.29 2.40 -14.22
CA SER A 41 -7.59 1.48 -13.33
C SER A 41 -8.53 0.43 -12.73
N GLU A 42 -8.55 -0.77 -13.31
CA GLU A 42 -9.11 -1.95 -12.66
C GLU A 42 -8.16 -2.42 -11.54
N TRP A 43 -8.66 -3.22 -10.59
CA TRP A 43 -7.85 -3.70 -9.46
C TRP A 43 -6.56 -4.43 -9.91
N PHE A 44 -6.63 -5.15 -11.04
CA PHE A 44 -5.49 -5.88 -11.58
C PHE A 44 -4.46 -4.98 -12.28
N ASP A 45 -4.84 -3.78 -12.71
CA ASP A 45 -3.90 -2.84 -13.34
C ASP A 45 -2.78 -2.41 -12.38
N TYR A 46 -3.08 -2.35 -11.07
CA TYR A 46 -2.06 -2.10 -10.04
C TYR A 46 -1.06 -3.25 -9.92
N LEU A 47 -1.52 -4.49 -10.11
CA LEU A 47 -0.64 -5.67 -10.10
C LEU A 47 0.28 -5.66 -11.31
N LEU A 48 -0.28 -5.38 -12.49
CA LEU A 48 0.49 -5.26 -13.73
C LEU A 48 1.49 -4.10 -13.67
N ALA A 49 1.09 -2.96 -13.10
CA ALA A 49 1.98 -1.82 -12.87
C ALA A 49 3.19 -2.22 -12.02
N GLY A 50 2.95 -2.91 -10.91
CA GLY A 50 4.01 -3.41 -10.04
C GLY A 50 4.95 -4.40 -10.74
N TRP A 51 4.40 -5.26 -11.60
CA TRP A 51 5.19 -6.21 -12.40
C TRP A 51 6.06 -5.51 -13.43
N ASP A 52 5.48 -4.65 -14.26
CA ASP A 52 6.18 -3.95 -15.32
C ASP A 52 7.29 -3.05 -14.76
N ALA A 53 7.06 -2.43 -13.61
CA ALA A 53 8.09 -1.66 -12.93
C ALA A 53 9.30 -2.51 -12.50
N VAL A 54 9.05 -3.75 -12.03
CA VAL A 54 10.11 -4.71 -11.68
C VAL A 54 10.84 -5.19 -12.94
N VAL A 55 10.11 -5.58 -13.97
CA VAL A 55 10.65 -6.01 -15.26
C VAL A 55 11.54 -4.93 -15.87
N GLU A 56 11.07 -3.69 -15.91
CA GLU A 56 11.81 -2.55 -16.44
C GLU A 56 13.06 -2.25 -15.60
N ARG A 57 12.92 -2.22 -14.26
CA ARG A 57 14.02 -1.89 -13.35
C ARG A 57 15.15 -2.91 -13.41
N LEU A 58 14.80 -4.20 -13.54
CA LEU A 58 15.74 -5.31 -13.50
C LEU A 58 16.17 -5.81 -14.88
N LYS A 59 15.50 -5.34 -15.94
CA LYS A 59 15.76 -5.73 -17.33
C LYS A 59 15.66 -7.25 -17.53
N ILE A 60 14.65 -7.86 -16.91
CA ILE A 60 14.37 -9.30 -17.02
C ILE A 60 13.34 -9.56 -18.12
N GLU A 61 13.30 -10.78 -18.63
CA GLU A 61 12.22 -11.21 -19.54
C GLU A 61 10.92 -11.43 -18.78
N THR A 62 9.79 -11.21 -19.46
CA THR A 62 8.47 -11.46 -18.88
C THR A 62 8.21 -12.96 -18.75
N ILE A 63 7.64 -13.38 -17.62
CA ILE A 63 7.33 -14.78 -17.30
C ILE A 63 5.87 -14.87 -16.90
N GLY A 64 5.19 -15.96 -17.28
CA GLY A 64 3.82 -16.21 -16.90
C GLY A 64 3.67 -16.70 -15.47
N PHE A 65 2.60 -16.28 -14.82
CA PHE A 65 2.28 -16.67 -13.45
C PHE A 65 0.77 -16.65 -13.21
N ASP A 66 0.35 -17.51 -12.29
CA ASP A 66 -0.98 -17.51 -11.70
C ASP A 66 -0.90 -16.84 -10.33
N ILE A 67 -1.83 -15.92 -10.05
CA ILE A 67 -1.93 -15.19 -8.79
C ILE A 67 -3.31 -15.38 -8.19
N LEU A 68 -3.31 -15.76 -6.92
CA LEU A 68 -4.45 -15.62 -6.04
C LEU A 68 -4.18 -14.48 -5.06
N VAL A 69 -5.02 -13.45 -5.07
CA VAL A 69 -4.97 -12.36 -4.10
C VAL A 69 -6.03 -12.61 -3.05
N GLU A 70 -5.56 -12.94 -1.84
CA GLU A 70 -6.42 -13.05 -0.66
C GLU A 70 -6.38 -11.76 0.15
N GLY A 71 -7.55 -11.32 0.63
CA GLY A 71 -7.70 -10.11 1.43
C GLY A 71 -8.83 -9.24 0.91
N GLN A 72 -9.42 -8.45 1.81
CA GLN A 72 -10.29 -7.35 1.41
C GLN A 72 -9.39 -6.22 0.92
N CYS A 73 -9.17 -6.19 -0.40
CA CYS A 73 -8.89 -4.93 -1.06
C CYS A 73 -10.25 -4.23 -1.07
N PHE A 74 -10.45 -3.12 -0.36
CA PHE A 74 -11.63 -2.31 -0.67
C PHE A 74 -11.37 -1.74 -2.05
N ILE A 75 -11.91 -2.41 -3.08
CA ILE A 75 -11.74 -2.04 -4.49
C ILE A 75 -12.39 -0.66 -4.77
N ASP A 76 -13.24 -0.19 -3.85
CA ASP A 76 -13.83 1.16 -3.80
C ASP A 76 -13.28 2.03 -2.65
N GLY A 77 -12.24 1.58 -1.96
CA GLY A 77 -11.62 2.26 -0.82
C GLY A 77 -10.62 3.35 -1.23
N PRO A 78 -10.00 4.03 -0.24
CA PRO A 78 -9.00 5.04 -0.46
C PRO A 78 -7.92 4.67 -1.46
N LYS A 79 -7.46 5.66 -2.26
CA LYS A 79 -6.38 5.50 -3.25
C LYS A 79 -5.13 4.81 -2.67
N GLU A 80 -4.90 4.93 -1.37
CA GLU A 80 -3.78 4.38 -0.60
C GLU A 80 -3.83 2.85 -0.43
N GLU A 81 -5.00 2.21 -0.55
CA GLU A 81 -5.13 0.76 -0.41
C GLU A 81 -4.74 0.02 -1.70
N ASN A 82 -4.92 0.66 -2.86
CA ASN A 82 -4.46 0.11 -4.14
C ASN A 82 -2.92 0.12 -4.28
N THR A 83 -2.24 0.98 -3.50
CA THR A 83 -0.79 1.06 -3.35
C THR A 83 -0.21 -0.22 -2.71
N LEU A 84 -0.95 -0.87 -1.79
CA LEU A 84 -0.56 -2.15 -1.19
C LEU A 84 -0.51 -3.29 -2.22
N SER A 85 -1.39 -3.27 -3.22
CA SER A 85 -1.40 -4.24 -4.32
C SER A 85 -0.16 -4.11 -5.20
N VAL A 86 0.27 -2.88 -5.52
CA VAL A 86 1.52 -2.63 -6.27
C VAL A 86 2.73 -3.16 -5.47
N LEU A 87 2.82 -2.78 -4.20
CA LEU A 87 3.98 -3.08 -3.36
C LEU A 87 4.12 -4.56 -3.04
N SER A 88 3.02 -5.20 -2.60
CA SER A 88 2.99 -6.64 -2.30
C SER A 88 3.32 -7.47 -3.54
N MET A 89 2.93 -6.99 -4.72
CA MET A 89 3.17 -7.69 -5.97
C MET A 89 4.59 -7.52 -6.48
N SER A 90 5.11 -6.29 -6.52
CA SER A 90 6.50 -6.05 -6.86
C SER A 90 7.44 -6.86 -5.95
N TYR A 91 7.10 -7.01 -4.67
CA TYR A 91 7.83 -7.88 -3.73
C TYR A 91 7.70 -9.38 -4.05
N LYS A 92 6.47 -9.89 -4.18
CA LYS A 92 6.24 -11.33 -4.37
C LYS A 92 6.81 -11.82 -5.70
N MET A 93 6.68 -11.02 -6.75
CA MET A 93 7.23 -11.33 -8.06
C MET A 93 8.76 -11.27 -8.08
N ALA A 94 9.35 -10.29 -7.40
CA ALA A 94 10.80 -10.19 -7.22
C ALA A 94 11.41 -11.40 -6.48
N SER A 95 10.70 -11.92 -5.48
CA SER A 95 11.17 -13.03 -4.65
C SER A 95 10.98 -14.40 -5.31
N ASP A 96 9.90 -14.59 -6.07
CA ASP A 96 9.52 -15.88 -6.65
C ASP A 96 9.92 -16.06 -8.13
N THR A 97 10.62 -15.11 -8.75
CA THR A 97 11.10 -15.29 -10.13
C THR A 97 12.10 -16.45 -10.23
N ARG A 98 12.13 -17.20 -11.35
CA ARG A 98 13.06 -18.34 -11.64
C ARG A 98 14.48 -18.12 -11.08
N ASN A 99 15.20 -19.17 -10.72
CA ASN A 99 16.56 -19.11 -10.12
C ASN A 99 17.50 -18.02 -10.71
N ASN A 100 17.51 -17.80 -12.03
CA ASN A 100 18.34 -16.76 -12.65
C ASN A 100 17.85 -15.32 -12.38
N ALA A 101 16.55 -15.11 -12.19
CA ALA A 101 15.95 -13.84 -11.83
C ALA A 101 15.88 -13.64 -10.31
N LYS A 102 15.75 -14.71 -9.50
CA LYS A 102 16.07 -14.65 -8.06
C LYS A 102 17.54 -14.29 -7.86
N GLU A 103 18.45 -14.88 -8.64
CA GLU A 103 19.88 -14.51 -8.64
C GLU A 103 20.12 -13.13 -9.24
N ALA A 104 19.40 -12.70 -10.28
CA ALA A 104 19.53 -11.34 -10.83
C ALA A 104 18.93 -10.29 -9.90
N PHE A 105 17.83 -10.57 -9.22
CA PHE A 105 17.25 -9.75 -8.15
C PHE A 105 18.23 -9.72 -6.99
N GLN A 106 18.63 -10.88 -6.47
CA GLN A 106 19.64 -10.95 -5.42
C GLN A 106 20.99 -10.37 -5.86
N ALA A 107 21.40 -10.36 -7.13
CA ALA A 107 22.68 -9.81 -7.58
C ALA A 107 22.59 -8.31 -7.89
N ALA A 108 21.49 -7.84 -8.48
CA ALA A 108 21.19 -6.42 -8.67
C ALA A 108 21.08 -5.73 -7.30
N PHE A 109 20.47 -6.40 -6.32
CA PHE A 109 20.38 -5.89 -4.96
C PHE A 109 21.65 -6.20 -4.14
N ARG A 110 22.27 -7.39 -4.19
CA ARG A 110 23.52 -7.69 -3.42
C ARG A 110 24.75 -6.88 -3.87
N LYS A 111 24.91 -6.53 -5.15
CA LYS A 111 26.09 -5.77 -5.60
C LYS A 111 26.12 -4.35 -5.03
N ASP A 112 24.96 -3.77 -4.71
CA ASP A 112 24.85 -2.40 -4.18
C ASP A 112 24.47 -2.34 -2.68
N PHE A 113 24.28 -3.48 -2.02
CA PHE A 113 23.77 -3.59 -0.63
C PHE A 113 24.73 -3.15 0.48
N GLN A 114 26.02 -2.97 0.19
CA GLN A 114 26.90 -2.31 1.18
C GLN A 114 26.65 -0.80 1.25
N ALA A 115 25.88 -0.22 0.32
CA ALA A 115 25.59 1.21 0.26
C ALA A 115 24.09 1.59 0.28
N PHE A 116 23.16 0.67 -0.04
CA PHE A 116 21.73 0.98 -0.18
C PHE A 116 20.80 0.13 0.70
N HIS A 117 19.77 0.77 1.29
CA HIS A 117 18.70 0.10 2.05
C HIS A 117 17.67 -0.54 1.08
N PRO A 118 17.45 -1.87 1.11
CA PRO A 118 16.51 -2.58 0.21
C PRO A 118 15.08 -2.02 0.23
N CYS A 119 14.64 -1.49 1.37
CA CYS A 119 13.34 -0.85 1.51
C CYS A 119 13.22 0.42 0.63
N GLU A 120 14.29 1.20 0.50
CA GLU A 120 14.25 2.44 -0.29
C GLU A 120 14.15 2.19 -1.79
N GLU A 121 14.78 1.11 -2.27
CA GLU A 121 14.71 0.75 -3.68
C GLU A 121 13.35 0.17 -4.02
N LEU A 122 12.83 -0.78 -3.22
CA LEU A 122 11.50 -1.35 -3.43
C LEU A 122 10.42 -0.26 -3.46
N THR A 123 10.49 0.68 -2.51
CA THR A 123 9.55 1.81 -2.45
C THR A 123 9.68 2.76 -3.63
N SER A 124 10.87 2.86 -4.23
CA SER A 124 11.08 3.67 -5.44
C SER A 124 10.53 2.97 -6.68
N ILE A 125 10.69 1.65 -6.80
CA ILE A 125 10.07 0.84 -7.86
C ILE A 125 8.56 1.01 -7.82
N CYS A 126 7.96 0.89 -6.65
CA CYS A 126 6.50 0.97 -6.52
C CYS A 126 5.97 2.39 -6.74
N ALA A 127 6.67 3.43 -6.26
CA ALA A 127 6.31 4.81 -6.58
C ALA A 127 6.38 5.09 -8.10
N ASN A 128 7.35 4.50 -8.80
CA ASN A 128 7.46 4.63 -10.26
C ASN A 128 6.39 3.82 -10.99
N ALA A 129 5.96 2.68 -10.45
CA ALA A 129 4.95 1.80 -11.04
C ALA A 129 3.62 2.53 -11.27
N GLU A 130 3.25 3.46 -10.39
CA GLU A 130 1.99 4.21 -10.51
C GLU A 130 1.83 4.98 -11.83
N ARG A 131 2.92 5.29 -12.54
CA ARG A 131 2.83 5.92 -13.87
C ARG A 131 2.12 5.04 -14.89
N PHE A 132 2.19 3.72 -14.75
CA PHE A 132 1.51 2.77 -15.65
C PHE A 132 -0.01 2.81 -15.50
N ILE A 133 -0.53 3.39 -14.42
CA ILE A 133 -1.96 3.58 -14.19
C ILE A 133 -2.35 5.07 -14.22
N GLY A 134 -1.52 5.91 -14.85
CA GLY A 134 -1.76 7.35 -14.96
C GLY A 134 -1.66 8.12 -13.65
N LYS A 135 -0.99 7.56 -12.64
CA LYS A 135 -0.81 8.17 -11.31
C LYS A 135 0.64 8.57 -11.05
N ARG A 136 0.83 9.43 -10.06
CA ARG A 136 2.14 9.81 -9.55
C ARG A 136 2.29 9.21 -8.15
N GLY A 137 3.14 8.19 -8.04
CA GLY A 137 3.39 7.55 -6.76
C GLY A 137 4.21 8.39 -5.81
N GLU A 138 3.86 8.32 -4.53
CA GLU A 138 4.57 8.98 -3.45
C GLU A 138 5.38 7.95 -2.65
N LYS A 139 6.71 8.06 -2.70
CA LYS A 139 7.62 7.13 -2.01
C LYS A 139 7.33 7.01 -0.51
N SER A 140 6.85 8.08 0.12
CA SER A 140 6.46 8.11 1.53
C SER A 140 5.39 7.07 1.88
N ILE A 141 4.38 6.89 1.02
CA ILE A 141 3.29 5.93 1.25
C ILE A 141 3.86 4.50 1.24
N TYR A 142 4.72 4.18 0.26
CA TYR A 142 5.34 2.87 0.20
C TYR A 142 6.31 2.63 1.36
N LEU A 143 7.03 3.66 1.81
CA LEU A 143 7.94 3.55 2.96
C LEU A 143 7.20 3.19 4.24
N THR A 144 6.02 3.76 4.51
CA THR A 144 5.24 3.40 5.70
C THR A 144 4.77 1.94 5.64
N GLN A 145 4.42 1.45 4.44
CA GLN A 145 4.01 0.07 4.22
C GLN A 145 5.15 -0.94 4.37
N VAL A 146 6.39 -0.59 3.97
CA VAL A 146 7.56 -1.48 4.13
C VAL A 146 8.11 -1.43 5.56
N LEU A 147 8.15 -0.25 6.17
CA LEU A 147 8.82 -0.06 7.47
C LEU A 147 7.91 -0.31 8.68
N GLY A 148 6.60 -0.51 8.47
CA GLY A 148 5.64 -0.73 9.54
C GLY A 148 6.14 -1.72 10.60
N SER A 149 5.83 -1.45 11.86
CA SER A 149 6.19 -2.31 12.98
C SER A 149 5.13 -2.18 14.06
N GLU A 150 4.79 -3.30 14.70
CA GLU A 150 3.84 -3.30 15.81
C GLU A 150 4.25 -2.32 16.92
N ASN A 151 3.27 -1.58 17.44
CA ASN A 151 3.39 -0.53 18.45
C ASN A 151 4.27 0.66 18.04
N MET A 152 4.58 0.80 16.74
CA MET A 152 5.44 1.85 16.22
C MET A 152 4.76 2.57 15.04
N THR A 153 5.12 3.83 14.86
CA THR A 153 4.76 4.62 13.69
C THR A 153 6.02 5.02 12.91
N VAL A 154 5.85 5.27 11.62
CA VAL A 154 6.94 5.69 10.74
C VAL A 154 6.95 7.21 10.66
N ARG A 155 7.98 7.84 11.23
CA ARG A 155 8.23 9.26 11.06
C ARG A 155 9.05 9.50 9.80
N LEU A 156 8.55 10.37 8.94
CA LEU A 156 9.24 10.83 7.74
C LEU A 156 9.72 12.28 7.95
N ASP A 157 11.03 12.48 7.93
CA ASP A 157 11.64 13.81 7.91
C ASP A 157 11.96 14.15 6.44
N TYR A 158 11.48 15.28 5.94
CA TYR A 158 11.74 15.71 4.55
C TYR A 158 12.93 16.68 4.50
N PHE A 159 13.63 16.71 3.37
CA PHE A 159 14.80 17.58 3.10
C PHE A 159 16.06 17.28 3.96
N PRO A 160 16.73 16.12 3.81
CA PRO A 160 16.44 15.03 2.87
C PRO A 160 15.40 14.04 3.42
N LEU A 161 14.76 13.25 2.54
CA LEU A 161 13.83 12.21 2.97
C LEU A 161 14.54 11.18 3.85
N ARG A 162 14.18 11.12 5.12
CA ARG A 162 14.66 10.14 6.11
C ARG A 162 13.46 9.50 6.79
N SER A 163 13.57 8.21 7.09
CA SER A 163 12.54 7.48 7.82
C SER A 163 13.10 6.93 9.12
N ARG A 164 12.28 6.91 10.17
CA ARG A 164 12.60 6.26 11.44
C ARG A 164 11.36 5.79 12.16
N LEU A 165 11.49 4.71 12.91
CA LEU A 165 10.43 4.22 13.77
C LEU A 165 10.37 5.02 15.07
N VAL A 166 9.14 5.27 15.51
CA VAL A 166 8.85 5.98 16.76
C VAL A 166 7.79 5.18 17.51
N ASN A 167 8.00 4.96 18.80
CA ASN A 167 7.03 4.27 19.64
C ASN A 167 5.71 5.03 19.70
N ILE A 168 4.62 4.30 19.53
CA ILE A 168 3.28 4.80 19.81
C ILE A 168 3.02 4.63 21.31
N PRO A 169 2.62 5.68 22.05
CA PRO A 169 2.24 5.54 23.44
C PRO A 169 1.10 4.52 23.59
N HIS A 170 1.20 3.57 24.54
CA HIS A 170 0.18 2.52 24.71
C HIS A 170 -1.23 3.03 25.02
N ILE A 171 -1.35 4.28 25.46
CA ILE A 171 -2.63 4.94 25.74
C ILE A 171 -3.23 5.65 24.53
N ALA A 172 -2.52 5.69 23.39
CA ALA A 172 -2.95 6.34 22.17
C ALA A 172 -3.75 5.35 21.31
N VAL A 173 -5.02 5.66 21.06
CA VAL A 173 -5.90 4.92 20.16
C VAL A 173 -6.21 5.79 18.95
N PHE A 174 -6.15 5.20 17.76
CA PHE A 174 -6.44 5.88 16.51
C PHE A 174 -7.73 5.33 15.93
N ASP A 175 -8.72 6.18 15.74
CA ASP A 175 -10.00 5.81 15.14
C ASP A 175 -10.08 6.39 13.73
N MET A 176 -10.48 5.55 12.77
CA MET A 176 -10.74 5.95 11.39
C MET A 176 -12.22 6.19 11.21
N LEU A 177 -12.60 7.39 10.76
CA LEU A 177 -13.99 7.80 10.57
C LEU A 177 -14.28 8.15 9.12
N ASN A 178 -15.48 7.84 8.66
CA ASN A 178 -15.99 8.30 7.37
C ASN A 178 -16.75 9.63 7.54
N SER A 179 -16.36 10.64 6.76
CA SER A 179 -17.06 11.92 6.74
C SER A 179 -18.36 11.91 5.94
N GLY A 180 -18.60 10.88 5.13
CA GLY A 180 -19.83 10.67 4.37
C GLY A 180 -19.92 11.46 3.06
N GLU A 181 -18.88 12.21 2.67
CA GLU A 181 -18.83 12.95 1.41
C GLU A 181 -17.53 12.73 0.65
N ASN A 182 -17.63 12.34 -0.63
CA ASN A 182 -16.53 12.20 -1.59
C ASN A 182 -15.70 13.50 -1.71
N ALA A 183 -14.69 13.66 -0.86
CA ALA A 183 -13.71 14.72 -0.87
C ALA A 183 -12.89 14.63 -2.17
N ARG A 184 -13.17 15.55 -3.09
CA ARG A 184 -12.50 15.61 -4.40
C ARG A 184 -11.16 16.35 -4.38
N ALA A 185 -10.74 16.90 -3.24
CA ALA A 185 -9.57 17.77 -3.13
C ALA A 185 -8.66 17.41 -1.95
N TYR A 186 -7.37 17.20 -2.25
CA TYR A 186 -6.32 16.89 -1.28
C TYR A 186 -6.13 18.02 -0.27
N GLY A 187 -6.15 17.70 1.03
CA GLY A 187 -5.82 18.64 2.10
C GLY A 187 -6.78 19.84 2.24
N CYS A 188 -7.90 19.86 1.53
CA CYS A 188 -8.91 20.89 1.64
C CYS A 188 -10.05 20.36 2.51
N SER A 189 -10.23 20.98 3.67
CA SER A 189 -11.39 20.66 4.49
C SER A 189 -12.68 21.00 3.76
N THR A 190 -13.63 20.07 3.79
CA THR A 190 -15.01 20.30 3.39
C THR A 190 -15.86 20.48 4.65
N LYS A 191 -17.02 21.15 4.54
CA LYS A 191 -17.92 21.34 5.69
C LYS A 191 -18.24 20.03 6.45
N PRO A 192 -18.50 18.88 5.80
CA PRO A 192 -18.69 17.61 6.51
C PRO A 192 -17.47 17.16 7.29
N VAL A 193 -16.29 17.27 6.69
CA VAL A 193 -15.03 16.93 7.35
C VAL A 193 -14.81 17.82 8.58
N ASP A 194 -15.04 19.13 8.45
CA ASP A 194 -15.02 20.07 9.58
C ASP A 194 -16.03 19.69 10.67
N ASN A 195 -17.25 19.28 10.28
CA ASN A 195 -18.28 18.86 11.22
C ASN A 195 -17.88 17.61 12.00
N VAL A 196 -17.25 16.64 11.33
CA VAL A 196 -16.75 15.42 11.97
C VAL A 196 -15.58 15.74 12.90
N ALA A 197 -14.66 16.60 12.47
CA ALA A 197 -13.57 17.09 13.32
C ALA A 197 -14.11 17.78 14.58
N ALA A 198 -15.08 18.68 14.42
CA ALA A 198 -15.72 19.39 15.52
C ALA A 198 -16.44 18.44 16.49
N ARG A 199 -17.14 17.42 15.96
CA ARG A 199 -17.75 16.37 16.79
C ARG A 199 -16.72 15.58 17.59
N CYS A 200 -15.60 15.20 16.98
CA CYS A 200 -14.53 14.50 17.68
C CYS A 200 -13.97 15.35 18.84
N TRP A 201 -13.80 16.65 18.60
CA TRP A 201 -13.34 17.58 19.62
C TRP A 201 -14.34 17.74 20.78
N ILE A 202 -15.64 17.91 20.47
CA ILE A 202 -16.71 17.98 21.47
C ILE A 202 -16.80 16.68 22.29
N ALA A 203 -16.58 15.53 21.64
CA ALA A 203 -16.57 14.23 22.31
C ALA A 203 -15.36 14.03 23.25
N GLY A 204 -14.34 14.89 23.17
CA GLY A 204 -13.15 14.82 24.02
C GLY A 204 -11.95 14.10 23.41
N ALA A 205 -11.93 13.92 22.07
CA ALA A 205 -10.74 13.42 21.40
C ALA A 205 -9.54 14.36 21.60
N CYS A 206 -8.34 13.79 21.64
CA CYS A 206 -7.10 14.56 21.77
C CYS A 206 -6.78 15.36 20.51
N GLY A 207 -7.22 14.88 19.35
CA GLY A 207 -7.12 15.56 18.07
C GLY A 207 -7.82 14.79 16.96
N ALA A 208 -8.19 15.46 15.88
CA ALA A 208 -8.76 14.85 14.69
C ALA A 208 -8.17 15.53 13.44
N HIS A 209 -7.82 14.74 12.43
CA HIS A 209 -7.23 15.24 11.19
C HIS A 209 -7.71 14.45 9.98
N VAL A 210 -7.73 15.10 8.82
CA VAL A 210 -8.05 14.45 7.54
C VAL A 210 -6.88 13.59 7.12
N SER A 211 -7.12 12.34 6.75
CA SER A 211 -6.09 11.45 6.24
C SER A 211 -6.21 11.30 4.73
N GLY A 212 -5.18 11.73 4.01
CA GLY A 212 -5.00 11.39 2.60
C GLY A 212 -5.96 12.06 1.62
N TRP A 213 -6.25 11.32 0.54
CA TRP A 213 -7.08 11.75 -0.61
C TRP A 213 -8.55 11.36 -0.46
N THR A 214 -9.00 11.03 0.76
CA THR A 214 -10.34 10.51 1.00
C THR A 214 -11.09 11.25 2.09
N ASP A 215 -12.36 10.92 2.14
CA ASP A 215 -13.40 11.27 3.11
C ASP A 215 -13.09 10.75 4.52
N THR A 216 -11.87 10.28 4.76
CA THR A 216 -11.47 9.57 5.96
C THR A 216 -10.78 10.53 6.92
N MET A 217 -11.18 10.47 8.18
CA MET A 217 -10.52 11.20 9.27
C MET A 217 -9.85 10.22 10.21
N VAL A 218 -8.67 10.60 10.69
CA VAL A 218 -7.99 9.95 11.80
C VAL A 218 -8.23 10.78 13.05
N THR A 219 -8.72 10.14 14.10
CA THR A 219 -8.91 10.76 15.41
C THR A 219 -8.06 10.06 16.45
N LEU A 220 -7.33 10.84 17.25
CA LEU A 220 -6.55 10.36 18.38
C LEU A 220 -7.38 10.44 19.66
N ILE A 221 -7.54 9.30 20.32
CA ILE A 221 -8.26 9.15 21.58
C ILE A 221 -7.28 8.65 22.65
N ASN A 222 -7.55 9.03 23.90
CA ASN A 222 -6.88 8.48 25.06
C ASN A 222 -7.63 7.23 25.54
N ASP A 223 -6.99 6.06 25.53
CA ASP A 223 -7.59 4.78 25.92
C ASP A 223 -8.11 4.77 27.37
N ILE A 224 -7.54 5.62 28.24
CA ILE A 224 -8.00 5.76 29.63
C ILE A 224 -9.40 6.39 29.70
N ARG A 225 -9.79 7.15 28.67
CA ARG A 225 -11.07 7.86 28.57
C ARG A 225 -11.65 7.68 27.17
N PRO A 226 -12.17 6.48 26.84
CA PRO A 226 -12.73 6.23 25.54
C PRO A 226 -13.92 7.17 25.30
N VAL A 227 -14.02 7.70 24.09
CA VAL A 227 -15.07 8.64 23.70
C VAL A 227 -15.92 8.03 22.61
N PHE A 228 -17.23 8.25 22.68
CA PHE A 228 -18.14 7.80 21.62
C PHE A 228 -18.11 8.81 20.48
N LEU A 229 -17.53 8.43 19.34
CA LEU A 229 -17.42 9.31 18.18
C LEU A 229 -18.65 9.25 17.23
N GLY A 230 -19.67 8.45 17.57
CA GLY A 230 -20.88 8.27 16.76
C GLY A 230 -20.75 7.17 15.70
N ASP A 231 -21.77 7.09 14.84
CA ASP A 231 -21.95 5.98 13.88
C ASP A 231 -21.02 6.05 12.64
N ASN A 232 -20.09 7.00 12.62
CA ASN A 232 -19.17 7.23 11.50
C ASN A 232 -17.85 6.45 11.64
N LEU A 233 -17.67 5.71 12.74
CA LEU A 233 -16.50 4.88 12.96
C LEU A 233 -16.45 3.78 11.91
N ILE A 234 -15.35 3.74 11.14
CA ILE A 234 -15.06 2.67 10.20
C ILE A 234 -14.36 1.53 10.95
N TYR A 235 -13.23 1.84 11.60
CA TYR A 235 -12.46 0.88 12.38
C TYR A 235 -11.52 1.56 13.39
N HIS A 236 -11.07 0.77 14.37
CA HIS A 236 -9.99 1.12 15.29
C HIS A 236 -8.65 0.74 14.65
N ALA A 237 -7.85 1.73 14.30
CA ALA A 237 -6.55 1.55 13.66
C ALA A 237 -5.49 1.13 14.70
N SER A 238 -4.68 0.16 14.31
CA SER A 238 -3.52 -0.27 15.08
C SER A 238 -2.30 -0.33 14.16
N SER A 239 -1.13 0.02 14.69
CA SER A 239 0.13 -0.20 13.99
C SER A 239 0.34 -1.69 13.76
N SER A 240 0.78 -2.05 12.57
CA SER A 240 1.06 -3.43 12.17
C SER A 240 2.46 -3.54 11.59
N ASN A 241 2.99 -4.77 11.55
CA ASN A 241 4.23 -5.02 10.82
C ASN A 241 4.01 -4.71 9.34
N GLY A 242 4.98 -4.02 8.76
CA GLY A 242 5.06 -3.74 7.35
C GLY A 242 5.30 -5.00 6.55
N ILE A 243 5.44 -4.84 5.24
CA ILE A 243 5.72 -5.95 4.34
C ILE A 243 7.11 -6.51 4.70
N CYS A 244 7.11 -7.71 5.28
CA CYS A 244 8.34 -8.39 5.67
C CYS A 244 9.00 -9.02 4.43
N MET A 245 10.26 -8.65 4.18
CA MET A 245 11.10 -9.27 3.15
C MET A 245 11.87 -10.45 3.75
N GLU A 246 11.28 -11.64 3.76
CA GLU A 246 11.99 -12.87 4.09
C GLU A 246 12.56 -13.49 2.81
N PHE A 247 13.85 -13.23 2.54
CA PHE A 247 14.59 -13.94 1.51
C PHE A 247 15.03 -15.31 2.07
N LEU A 248 14.22 -16.34 1.84
CA LEU A 248 14.63 -17.74 2.04
C LEU A 248 15.63 -18.19 0.97
#